data_AF-A0A9X3CVS2-F1
#
_entry.id   AF-A0A9X3CVS2-F1
#
_cell.length_a   1.000
_cell.length_b   1.000
_cell.length_c   1.000
_cell.angle_alpha   90.00
_cell.angle_beta   90.00
_cell.angle_gamma   90.00
#
_symmetry.space_group_name_H-M   'P 1'
#
loop_
_entity.id
_entity.type
_entity.pdbx_description
1 polymer ?
#
loop_
_entity_poly.entity_id
_entity_poly.type
_entity_poly.pdbx_seq_one_letter_code
_entity_poly.pdbx_strand_id
1 'polypeptide(L)'
;MRIEFLKLYTPNVRAQFRFYGEVLGLPVEKISEENFRVKTGFSSLEFEEDKNATPYHIAFHITALQEEKALHWLKQRVEILPDDGNEIIDFPAWQAKSVYFYDKDSNILEFISRRYMFESASEEFSSASIKGISEIGLATSNVEEQFNFLNSNFGLTKFTGDYEHFCATGDDGGLFIIINKEQKDWIPVGDKAYPSPFEIKISLQNAIFGASFKHERLSLL
;
A
#
# COMPACT_ATOMS: atom_id res chain seq x y z
N MET A 1 -3.12 -12.25 7.33
CA MET A 1 -3.54 -11.99 5.94
C MET A 1 -2.29 -11.79 5.09
N ARG A 2 -2.33 -12.06 3.78
CA ARG A 2 -1.34 -11.52 2.83
C ARG A 2 -2.04 -10.97 1.61
N ILE A 3 -1.55 -9.84 1.09
CA ILE A 3 -1.98 -9.30 -0.19
C ILE A 3 -1.15 -9.98 -1.28
N GLU A 4 -1.75 -10.93 -2.00
CA GLU A 4 -1.07 -11.70 -3.04
C GLU A 4 -0.99 -10.93 -4.36
N PHE A 5 -2.07 -10.21 -4.67
CA PHE A 5 -2.20 -9.44 -5.90
C PHE A 5 -2.96 -8.14 -5.63
N LEU A 6 -2.48 -7.05 -6.23
CA LEU A 6 -3.14 -5.76 -6.25
C LEU A 6 -3.06 -5.20 -7.67
N LYS A 7 -4.20 -4.85 -8.27
CA LYS A 7 -4.29 -4.13 -9.53
C LYS A 7 -4.73 -2.70 -9.26
N LEU A 8 -3.95 -1.75 -9.75
CA LEU A 8 -4.19 -0.33 -9.70
C LEU A 8 -4.25 0.25 -11.11
N TYR A 9 -4.70 1.50 -11.21
CA TYR A 9 -4.81 2.19 -12.47
C TYR A 9 -3.86 3.38 -12.54
N THR A 10 -3.40 3.73 -13.73
CA THR A 10 -2.44 4.81 -13.94
C THR A 10 -2.74 5.58 -15.25
N PRO A 11 -2.63 6.92 -15.25
CA PRO A 11 -2.68 7.67 -16.50
C PRO A 11 -1.34 7.61 -17.28
N ASN A 12 -0.26 7.15 -16.63
CA ASN A 12 1.13 7.23 -17.10
C ASN A 12 1.88 5.88 -17.04
N VAL A 13 1.34 4.82 -17.69
CA VAL A 13 1.91 3.46 -17.71
C VAL A 13 3.44 3.43 -17.88
N ARG A 14 3.97 4.14 -18.89
CA ARG A 14 5.42 4.15 -19.16
C ARG A 14 6.25 4.82 -18.05
N ALA A 15 5.72 5.87 -17.43
CA ALA A 15 6.43 6.55 -16.34
C ALA A 15 6.47 5.68 -15.10
N GLN A 16 5.36 5.03 -14.77
CA GLN A 16 5.26 4.10 -13.65
C GLN A 16 6.13 2.85 -13.86
N PHE A 17 6.11 2.27 -15.06
CA PHE A 17 6.99 1.14 -15.41
C PHE A 17 8.46 1.45 -15.11
N ARG A 18 8.95 2.62 -15.55
CA ARG A 18 10.33 3.04 -15.25
C ARG A 18 10.55 3.35 -13.79
N PHE A 19 9.57 3.94 -13.10
CA PHE A 19 9.71 4.23 -11.67
C PHE A 19 9.93 2.94 -10.87
N TYR A 20 9.05 1.96 -11.01
CA TYR A 20 9.19 0.71 -10.27
C TYR A 20 10.42 -0.11 -10.70
N GLY A 21 10.76 -0.13 -12.00
CA GLY A 21 11.91 -0.89 -12.52
C GLY A 21 13.27 -0.22 -12.28
N GLU A 22 13.39 1.07 -12.57
CA GLU A 22 14.68 1.79 -12.58
C GLU A 22 14.93 2.54 -11.27
N VAL A 23 13.91 3.18 -10.68
CA VAL A 23 14.06 3.95 -9.44
C VAL A 23 14.04 3.01 -8.24
N LEU A 24 13.02 2.15 -8.14
CA LEU A 24 12.92 1.19 -7.03
C LEU A 24 13.70 -0.10 -7.26
N GLY A 25 14.18 -0.37 -8.49
CA GLY A 25 14.98 -1.55 -8.78
C GLY A 25 14.22 -2.87 -8.61
N LEU A 26 12.89 -2.84 -8.78
CA LEU A 26 12.03 -4.02 -8.65
C LEU A 26 11.94 -4.78 -9.98
N PRO A 27 11.76 -6.11 -9.96
CA PRO A 27 11.48 -6.86 -11.18
C PRO A 27 10.15 -6.39 -11.79
N VAL A 28 10.20 -5.96 -13.05
CA VAL A 28 9.04 -5.52 -13.82
C VAL A 28 8.86 -6.37 -15.08
N GLU A 29 7.61 -6.71 -15.38
CA GLU A 29 7.19 -7.46 -16.56
C GLU A 29 6.19 -6.61 -17.34
N LYS A 30 6.52 -6.29 -18.60
CA LYS A 30 5.56 -5.66 -19.50
C LYS A 30 4.59 -6.73 -20.00
N ILE A 31 3.29 -6.55 -19.75
CA ILE A 31 2.25 -7.49 -20.19
C ILE A 31 1.71 -7.06 -21.56
N SER A 32 1.45 -5.75 -21.73
CA SER A 32 1.05 -5.14 -22.99
C SER A 32 1.51 -3.68 -23.06
N GLU A 33 1.06 -2.90 -24.06
CA GLU A 33 1.30 -1.45 -24.08
C GLU A 33 0.54 -0.70 -22.98
N GLU A 34 -0.57 -1.27 -22.50
CA GLU A 34 -1.50 -0.62 -21.56
C GLU A 34 -1.35 -1.15 -20.13
N ASN A 35 -0.52 -2.17 -19.89
CA ASN A 35 -0.33 -2.71 -18.55
C ASN A 35 1.05 -3.36 -18.33
N PHE A 36 1.47 -3.36 -17.06
CA PHE A 36 2.67 -4.02 -16.60
C PHE A 36 2.51 -4.50 -15.16
N ARG A 37 3.38 -5.43 -14.76
CA ARG A 37 3.38 -6.04 -13.44
C ARG A 37 4.73 -5.87 -12.78
N VAL A 38 4.71 -5.61 -11.49
CA VAL A 38 5.85 -5.44 -10.60
C VAL A 38 5.84 -6.56 -9.58
N LYS A 39 6.96 -7.23 -9.39
CA LYS A 39 7.13 -8.21 -8.31
C LYS A 39 7.64 -7.51 -7.06
N THR A 40 6.87 -7.56 -5.98
CA THR A 40 7.23 -6.94 -4.69
C THR A 40 7.23 -8.01 -3.60
N GLY A 41 8.38 -8.66 -3.39
CA GLY A 41 8.50 -9.78 -2.45
C GLY A 41 7.48 -10.89 -2.73
N PHE A 42 6.62 -11.26 -1.77
CA PHE A 42 5.58 -12.27 -1.99
C PHE A 42 4.42 -11.78 -2.87
N SER A 43 4.15 -10.47 -2.91
CA SER A 43 3.01 -9.89 -3.65
C SER A 43 3.32 -9.64 -5.14
N SER A 44 2.26 -9.41 -5.91
CA SER A 44 2.30 -8.91 -7.29
C SER A 44 1.49 -7.62 -7.38
N LEU A 45 2.09 -6.56 -7.90
CA LEU A 45 1.43 -5.28 -8.15
C LEU A 45 1.27 -5.07 -9.65
N GLU A 46 0.06 -4.86 -10.13
CA GLU A 46 -0.24 -4.62 -11.54
C GLU A 46 -0.77 -3.22 -11.74
N PHE A 47 -0.33 -2.58 -12.81
CA PHE A 47 -0.84 -1.29 -13.25
C PHE A 47 -1.47 -1.44 -14.63
N GLU A 48 -2.68 -0.91 -14.77
CA GLU A 48 -3.44 -0.84 -16.03
C GLU A 48 -3.74 0.61 -16.38
N GLU A 49 -3.78 0.93 -17.68
CA GLU A 49 -4.05 2.29 -18.14
C GLU A 49 -5.48 2.74 -17.78
N ASP A 50 -5.59 3.88 -17.09
CA ASP A 50 -6.81 4.68 -17.01
C ASP A 50 -6.42 6.16 -16.96
N LYS A 51 -6.87 6.94 -17.95
CA LYS A 51 -6.58 8.38 -18.02
C LYS A 51 -7.23 9.18 -16.90
N ASN A 52 -8.22 8.62 -16.21
CA ASN A 52 -8.91 9.24 -15.09
C ASN A 52 -8.47 8.67 -13.73
N ALA A 53 -7.42 7.83 -13.70
CA ALA A 53 -6.90 7.29 -12.45
C ALA A 53 -6.51 8.41 -11.48
N THR A 54 -6.86 8.20 -10.21
CA THR A 54 -6.55 9.08 -9.09
C THR A 54 -5.54 8.41 -8.16
N PRO A 55 -4.77 9.19 -7.38
CA PRO A 55 -3.72 8.63 -6.53
C PRO A 55 -4.19 7.59 -5.49
N TYR A 56 -3.28 6.72 -5.09
CA TYR A 56 -3.46 5.69 -4.07
C TYR A 56 -2.53 5.91 -2.87
N HIS A 57 -2.86 5.31 -1.73
CA HIS A 57 -1.93 5.06 -0.62
C HIS A 57 -1.58 3.58 -0.59
N ILE A 58 -0.29 3.24 -0.67
CA ILE A 58 0.17 1.85 -0.71
C ILE A 58 1.39 1.71 0.19
N ALA A 59 1.34 0.78 1.14
CA ALA A 59 2.51 0.46 1.94
C ALA A 59 3.11 -0.88 1.51
N PHE A 60 4.44 -0.95 1.57
CA PHE A 60 5.21 -2.16 1.38
C PHE A 60 5.90 -2.54 2.68
N HIS A 61 5.75 -3.81 3.06
CA HIS A 61 6.56 -4.40 4.11
C HIS A 61 8.03 -4.30 3.71
N ILE A 62 8.85 -3.79 4.61
CA ILE A 62 10.30 -3.95 4.56
C ILE A 62 10.78 -4.84 5.71
N THR A 63 11.98 -5.38 5.59
CA THR A 63 12.66 -6.11 6.66
C THR A 63 12.67 -5.32 7.98
N ALA A 64 12.44 -5.99 9.11
CA ALA A 64 12.45 -5.34 10.42
C ALA A 64 13.75 -4.57 10.71
N LEU A 65 13.61 -3.45 11.40
CA LEU A 65 14.70 -2.60 11.92
C LEU A 65 15.61 -2.02 10.81
N GLN A 66 15.14 -1.98 9.56
CA GLN A 66 15.88 -1.40 8.44
C GLN A 66 15.38 0.01 8.03
N GLU A 67 14.51 0.66 8.80
CA GLU A 67 13.91 1.96 8.44
C GLU A 67 14.94 3.05 8.11
N GLU A 68 16.02 3.17 8.88
CA GLU A 68 17.11 4.14 8.64
C GLU A 68 17.85 3.85 7.33
N LYS A 69 18.08 2.57 7.05
CA LYS A 69 18.76 2.12 5.82
C LYS A 69 17.85 2.33 4.61
N ALA A 70 16.54 2.09 4.77
CA ALA A 70 15.53 2.35 3.76
C ALA A 70 15.44 3.85 3.45
N LEU A 71 15.44 4.71 4.47
CA LEU A 71 15.47 6.17 4.30
C LEU A 71 16.71 6.59 3.50
N HIS A 72 17.90 6.15 3.91
CA HIS A 72 19.14 6.49 3.21
C HIS A 72 19.11 6.03 1.75
N TRP A 73 18.61 4.82 1.49
CA TRP A 73 18.43 4.28 0.14
C TRP A 73 17.44 5.11 -0.69
N LEU A 74 16.30 5.51 -0.12
CA LEU A 74 15.29 6.31 -0.81
C LEU A 74 15.79 7.73 -1.13
N LYS A 75 16.52 8.39 -0.23
CA LYS A 75 17.04 9.76 -0.46
C LYS A 75 17.96 9.90 -1.67
N GLN A 76 18.58 8.81 -2.13
CA GLN A 76 19.39 8.81 -3.35
C GLN A 76 18.54 8.70 -4.64
N ARG A 77 17.22 8.52 -4.50
CA ARG A 77 16.31 8.08 -5.58
C ARG A 77 15.07 8.94 -5.71
N VAL A 78 14.51 9.40 -4.59
CA VAL A 78 13.26 10.14 -4.51
C VAL A 78 13.32 11.19 -3.40
N GLU A 79 12.41 12.15 -3.47
CA GLU A 79 12.12 13.06 -2.37
C GLU A 79 11.28 12.34 -1.31
N ILE A 80 11.60 12.58 -0.05
CA ILE A 80 10.91 11.99 1.11
C ILE A 80 9.80 12.94 1.56
N LEU A 81 8.67 12.38 1.98
CA LEU A 81 7.54 13.12 2.53
C LEU A 81 7.65 13.09 4.07
N PRO A 82 8.06 14.18 4.71
CA PRO A 82 8.13 14.24 6.16
C PRO A 82 6.76 14.51 6.78
N ASP A 83 6.60 14.11 8.05
CA ASP A 83 5.50 14.52 8.92
C ASP A 83 6.05 15.39 10.06
N ASP A 84 5.61 16.64 10.11
CA ASP A 84 6.12 17.66 11.04
C ASP A 84 7.67 17.72 11.10
N GLY A 85 8.31 17.60 9.93
CA GLY A 85 9.76 17.59 9.77
C GLY A 85 10.46 16.25 10.04
N ASN A 86 9.72 15.20 10.44
CA ASN A 86 10.27 13.86 10.66
C ASN A 86 10.15 13.01 9.39
N GLU A 87 11.27 12.51 8.89
CA GLU A 87 11.34 11.65 7.69
C GLU A 87 11.08 10.16 7.99
N ILE A 88 11.18 9.77 9.26
CA ILE A 88 10.78 8.46 9.77
C ILE A 88 9.67 8.71 10.78
N ILE A 89 8.50 8.14 10.51
CA ILE A 89 7.33 8.24 11.38
C ILE A 89 7.27 6.99 12.26
N ASP A 90 7.22 7.15 13.58
CA ASP A 90 7.06 6.04 14.53
C ASP A 90 5.58 5.84 14.84
N PHE A 91 5.12 4.60 14.70
CA PHE A 91 3.79 4.14 15.09
C PHE A 91 3.91 3.12 16.24
N PRO A 92 4.09 3.58 17.50
CA PRO A 92 4.36 2.68 18.62
C PRO A 92 3.26 1.63 18.84
N ALA A 93 1.98 2.02 18.65
CA ALA A 93 0.84 1.13 18.81
C ALA A 93 0.86 -0.03 17.81
N TRP A 94 1.50 0.15 16.66
CA TRP A 94 1.62 -0.86 15.59
C TRP A 94 3.00 -1.53 15.61
N GLN A 95 3.87 -1.13 16.55
CA GLN A 95 5.28 -1.52 16.59
C GLN A 95 5.95 -1.38 15.22
N ALA A 96 5.66 -0.27 14.55
CA ALA A 96 6.07 -0.03 13.18
C ALA A 96 6.70 1.35 13.01
N LYS A 97 7.57 1.48 12.02
CA LYS A 97 8.08 2.77 11.55
C LYS A 97 7.99 2.86 10.05
N SER A 98 7.74 4.06 9.54
CA SER A 98 7.45 4.26 8.13
C SER A 98 8.23 5.42 7.51
N VAL A 99 8.52 5.29 6.22
CA VAL A 99 9.08 6.34 5.36
C VAL A 99 8.19 6.48 4.14
N TYR A 100 7.85 7.72 3.78
CA TYR A 100 6.88 8.02 2.72
C TYR A 100 7.54 8.75 1.55
N PHE A 101 7.08 8.47 0.35
CA PHE A 101 7.55 9.09 -0.90
C PHE A 101 6.48 8.96 -1.99
N TYR A 102 6.57 9.77 -3.04
CA TYR A 102 5.69 9.64 -4.20
C TYR A 102 6.30 8.81 -5.32
N ASP A 103 5.43 8.17 -6.10
CA ASP A 103 5.75 7.71 -7.44
C ASP A 103 5.46 8.78 -8.51
N LYS A 104 5.27 8.38 -9.78
CA LYS A 104 5.04 9.32 -10.89
C LYS A 104 3.59 9.75 -11.05
N ASP A 105 2.66 9.13 -10.35
CA ASP A 105 1.26 9.51 -10.32
C ASP A 105 0.86 10.15 -8.98
N SER A 106 1.85 10.54 -8.17
CA SER A 106 1.64 11.04 -6.81
C SER A 106 0.91 10.03 -5.90
N ASN A 107 1.05 8.73 -6.17
CA ASN A 107 0.64 7.74 -5.19
C ASN A 107 1.56 7.88 -3.97
N ILE A 108 0.97 7.88 -2.79
CA ILE A 108 1.69 7.85 -1.51
C ILE A 108 2.20 6.43 -1.33
N LEU A 109 3.50 6.26 -1.50
CA LEU A 109 4.18 5.01 -1.24
C LEU A 109 4.79 5.05 0.15
N GLU A 110 4.62 3.97 0.88
CA GLU A 110 5.10 3.82 2.25
C GLU A 110 6.00 2.59 2.33
N PHE A 111 7.19 2.74 2.90
CA PHE A 111 7.96 1.60 3.40
C PHE A 111 7.75 1.49 4.89
N ILE A 112 7.08 0.41 5.32
CA ILE A 112 6.75 0.15 6.71
C ILE A 112 7.56 -1.04 7.25
N SER A 113 8.31 -0.79 8.31
CA SER A 113 9.11 -1.77 9.07
C SER A 113 8.34 -2.15 10.32
N ARG A 114 7.78 -3.37 10.38
CA ARG A 114 7.17 -3.92 11.60
C ARG A 114 8.25 -4.66 12.39
N ARG A 115 8.50 -4.25 13.64
CA ARG A 115 9.70 -4.63 14.42
C ARG A 115 9.91 -6.14 14.60
N TYR A 116 8.85 -6.94 14.51
CA TYR A 116 8.86 -8.38 14.75
C TYR A 116 8.59 -9.22 13.49
N MET A 117 8.47 -8.60 12.31
CA MET A 117 8.20 -9.30 11.06
C MET A 117 9.40 -9.24 10.12
N PHE A 118 9.61 -10.33 9.37
CA PHE A 118 10.68 -10.43 8.38
C PHE A 118 12.06 -10.08 8.98
N GLU A 119 12.55 -10.94 9.88
CA GLU A 119 13.88 -10.78 10.49
C GLU A 119 14.95 -10.51 9.45
N SER A 120 15.86 -9.59 9.79
CA SER A 120 16.93 -9.21 8.88
C SER A 120 18.01 -10.28 8.82
N ALA A 121 18.23 -10.83 7.63
CA ALA A 121 19.39 -11.68 7.33
C ALA A 121 20.59 -10.89 6.78
N SER A 122 20.42 -9.59 6.49
CA SER A 122 21.44 -8.75 5.83
C SER A 122 21.60 -7.41 6.53
N GLU A 123 22.82 -6.89 6.51
CA GLU A 123 23.12 -5.54 6.98
C GLU A 123 22.84 -4.45 5.93
N GLU A 124 22.57 -4.80 4.67
CA GLU A 124 22.32 -3.83 3.60
C GLU A 124 20.83 -3.76 3.22
N PHE A 125 20.37 -2.57 2.82
CA PHE A 125 19.04 -2.37 2.25
C PHE A 125 19.10 -2.33 0.72
N SER A 126 18.21 -3.07 0.08
CA SER A 126 18.04 -3.07 -1.38
C SER A 126 16.58 -3.35 -1.73
N SER A 127 16.24 -3.40 -3.02
CA SER A 127 14.88 -3.80 -3.45
C SER A 127 14.49 -5.19 -2.94
N ALA A 128 15.45 -6.08 -2.65
CA ALA A 128 15.19 -7.38 -2.03
C ALA A 128 14.76 -7.29 -0.55
N SER A 129 14.93 -6.13 0.10
CA SER A 129 14.41 -5.86 1.44
C SER A 129 12.89 -5.60 1.42
N ILE A 130 12.28 -5.33 0.26
CA ILE A 130 10.84 -5.20 0.10
C ILE A 130 10.22 -6.61 0.10
N LYS A 131 9.33 -6.88 1.06
CA LYS A 131 8.81 -8.23 1.33
C LYS A 131 7.42 -8.49 0.78
N GLY A 132 6.63 -7.45 0.53
CA GLY A 132 5.25 -7.58 0.07
C GLY A 132 4.50 -6.27 0.20
N ILE A 133 3.30 -6.22 -0.35
CA ILE A 133 2.34 -5.15 -0.06
C ILE A 133 1.81 -5.38 1.36
N SER A 134 1.96 -4.37 2.21
CA SER A 134 1.43 -4.34 3.57
C SER A 134 0.03 -3.74 3.58
N GLU A 135 -0.18 -2.63 2.88
CA GLU A 135 -1.40 -1.83 3.05
C GLU A 135 -1.90 -1.27 1.73
N ILE A 136 -3.22 -1.15 1.62
CA ILE A 136 -3.90 -0.39 0.57
C ILE A 136 -4.89 0.57 1.21
N GLY A 137 -4.81 1.83 0.82
CA GLY A 137 -5.77 2.86 1.19
C GLY A 137 -7.12 2.66 0.50
N LEU A 138 -8.19 2.82 1.26
CA LEU A 138 -9.58 2.77 0.81
C LEU A 138 -10.31 4.00 1.33
N ALA A 139 -10.41 5.04 0.50
CA ALA A 139 -11.16 6.24 0.82
C ALA A 139 -12.64 6.07 0.47
N THR A 140 -13.54 6.38 1.41
CA THR A 140 -14.99 6.19 1.25
C THR A 140 -15.75 7.24 2.07
N SER A 141 -17.03 7.46 1.77
CA SER A 141 -17.94 8.18 2.66
C SER A 141 -18.54 7.31 3.77
N ASN A 142 -18.36 5.98 3.73
CA ASN A 142 -18.97 5.06 4.68
C ASN A 142 -18.00 3.97 5.14
N VAL A 143 -17.24 4.26 6.20
CA VAL A 143 -16.21 3.36 6.76
C VAL A 143 -16.81 2.05 7.27
N GLU A 144 -17.95 2.12 7.99
CA GLU A 144 -18.63 0.96 8.55
C GLU A 144 -19.08 -0.03 7.47
N GLU A 145 -19.62 0.47 6.34
CA GLU A 145 -20.03 -0.39 5.21
C GLU A 145 -18.86 -1.20 4.64
N GLN A 146 -17.70 -0.56 4.44
CA GLN A 146 -16.53 -1.26 3.91
C GLN A 146 -15.97 -2.27 4.91
N PHE A 147 -15.92 -1.90 6.20
CA PHE A 147 -15.55 -2.83 7.26
C PHE A 147 -16.48 -4.04 7.30
N ASN A 148 -17.80 -3.82 7.28
CA ASN A 148 -18.80 -4.89 7.33
C ASN A 148 -18.70 -5.82 6.12
N PHE A 149 -18.40 -5.29 4.93
CA PHE A 149 -18.13 -6.11 3.75
C PHE A 149 -16.93 -7.04 3.99
N LEU A 150 -15.80 -6.49 4.43
CA LEU A 150 -14.57 -7.26 4.65
C LEU A 150 -14.74 -8.29 5.77
N ASN A 151 -15.45 -7.92 6.85
CA ASN A 151 -15.73 -8.83 7.95
C ASN A 151 -16.66 -9.97 7.53
N SER A 152 -17.77 -9.66 6.86
CA SER A 152 -18.79 -10.67 6.51
C SER A 152 -18.31 -11.66 5.45
N ASN A 153 -17.52 -11.18 4.47
CA ASN A 153 -17.09 -12.02 3.36
C ASN A 153 -15.76 -12.72 3.61
N PHE A 154 -14.83 -12.09 4.33
CA PHE A 154 -13.47 -12.60 4.51
C PHE A 154 -13.11 -12.87 5.98
N GLY A 155 -13.98 -12.52 6.93
CA GLY A 155 -13.71 -12.70 8.35
C GLY A 155 -12.64 -11.76 8.90
N LEU A 156 -12.30 -10.68 8.19
CA LEU A 156 -11.29 -9.72 8.65
C LEU A 156 -11.80 -8.96 9.88
N THR A 157 -10.90 -8.73 10.84
CA THR A 157 -11.23 -8.01 12.08
C THR A 157 -10.71 -6.58 12.03
N LYS A 158 -11.26 -5.73 12.90
CA LYS A 158 -10.73 -4.38 13.11
C LYS A 158 -9.38 -4.50 13.81
N PHE A 159 -8.33 -3.99 13.18
CA PHE A 159 -7.00 -3.88 13.74
C PHE A 159 -6.92 -2.70 14.72
N THR A 160 -7.37 -1.52 14.27
CA THR A 160 -7.52 -0.32 15.12
C THR A 160 -8.50 0.68 14.51
N GLY A 161 -8.81 1.74 15.24
CA GLY A 161 -9.70 2.82 14.81
C GLY A 161 -11.16 2.64 15.22
N ASP A 162 -12.03 3.32 14.51
CA ASP A 162 -13.49 3.32 14.66
C ASP A 162 -14.18 2.97 13.33
N TYR A 163 -15.50 3.11 13.27
CA TYR A 163 -16.28 2.80 12.07
C TYR A 163 -16.82 4.06 11.37
N GLU A 164 -16.36 5.24 11.77
CA GLU A 164 -16.88 6.53 11.30
C GLU A 164 -15.81 7.33 10.54
N HIS A 165 -14.61 7.43 11.09
CA HIS A 165 -13.52 8.27 10.58
C HIS A 165 -12.43 7.43 9.92
N PHE A 166 -12.02 6.34 10.58
CA PHE A 166 -10.85 5.55 10.18
C PHE A 166 -10.94 4.13 10.74
N CYS A 167 -10.75 3.12 9.91
CA CYS A 167 -10.69 1.72 10.32
C CYS A 167 -9.55 0.99 9.61
N ALA A 168 -8.50 0.62 10.35
CA ALA A 168 -7.52 -0.35 9.86
C ALA A 168 -8.14 -1.75 10.00
N THR A 169 -8.28 -2.48 8.90
CA THR A 169 -8.98 -3.77 8.86
C THR A 169 -8.07 -4.87 8.31
N GLY A 170 -7.89 -5.96 9.06
CA GLY A 170 -6.96 -7.03 8.75
C GLY A 170 -6.03 -7.35 9.92
N ASP A 171 -4.77 -7.69 9.62
CA ASP A 171 -3.72 -7.97 10.60
C ASP A 171 -2.37 -7.44 10.12
N ASP A 172 -1.31 -7.59 10.91
CA ASP A 172 0.02 -7.11 10.55
C ASP A 172 0.59 -7.70 9.24
N GLY A 173 0.05 -8.82 8.75
CA GLY A 173 0.41 -9.39 7.45
C GLY A 173 -0.16 -8.59 6.28
N GLY A 174 -1.30 -7.92 6.47
CA GLY A 174 -1.78 -6.89 5.57
C GLY A 174 -3.07 -6.23 6.03
N LEU A 175 -3.23 -4.95 5.67
CA LEU A 175 -4.33 -4.10 6.10
C LEU A 175 -5.02 -3.40 4.94
N PHE A 176 -6.34 -3.25 5.06
CA PHE A 176 -7.09 -2.19 4.41
C PHE A 176 -7.10 -0.97 5.32
N ILE A 177 -6.65 0.17 4.81
CA ILE A 177 -6.67 1.44 5.53
C ILE A 177 -7.91 2.21 5.06
N ILE A 178 -9.01 2.04 5.79
CA ILE A 178 -10.31 2.59 5.40
C ILE A 178 -10.46 3.97 6.04
N ILE A 179 -10.65 5.02 5.24
CA ILE A 179 -10.80 6.39 5.76
C ILE A 179 -12.07 7.06 5.24
N ASN A 180 -12.66 7.90 6.08
CA ASN A 180 -13.73 8.79 5.68
C ASN A 180 -13.16 9.98 4.91
N LYS A 181 -13.32 9.96 3.59
CA LYS A 181 -12.74 10.96 2.68
C LYS A 181 -13.29 12.38 2.86
N GLU A 182 -14.44 12.53 3.53
CA GLU A 182 -15.04 13.85 3.80
C GLU A 182 -14.53 14.45 5.12
N GLN A 183 -13.80 13.66 5.93
CA GLN A 183 -13.34 14.03 7.26
C GLN A 183 -11.81 13.92 7.42
N LYS A 184 -11.14 13.18 6.54
CA LYS A 184 -9.71 12.89 6.61
C LYS A 184 -9.05 12.95 5.24
N ASP A 185 -7.84 13.49 5.25
CA ASP A 185 -6.87 13.38 4.17
C ASP A 185 -5.78 12.37 4.56
N TRP A 186 -4.97 11.97 3.58
CA TRP A 186 -3.86 11.04 3.81
C TRP A 186 -2.69 11.71 4.51
N ILE A 187 -2.16 11.02 5.51
CA ILE A 187 -0.84 11.33 6.08
C ILE A 187 0.26 10.89 5.10
N PRO A 188 1.46 11.51 5.12
CA PRO A 188 1.93 12.53 6.07
C PRO A 188 1.60 13.98 5.72
N VAL A 189 1.41 14.32 4.44
CA VAL A 189 1.36 15.74 4.01
C VAL A 189 -0.04 16.27 3.69
N GLY A 190 -1.10 15.50 3.99
CA GLY A 190 -2.49 15.95 3.83
C GLY A 190 -3.00 15.86 2.39
N ASP A 191 -2.55 14.85 1.64
CA ASP A 191 -3.06 14.57 0.31
C ASP A 191 -4.54 14.22 0.34
N LYS A 192 -5.31 14.77 -0.61
CA LYS A 192 -6.73 14.49 -0.72
C LYS A 192 -7.00 13.00 -0.91
N ALA A 193 -7.95 12.48 -0.14
CA ALA A 193 -8.39 11.10 -0.24
C ALA A 193 -9.35 10.89 -1.44
N TYR A 194 -8.93 10.06 -2.40
CA TYR A 194 -9.77 9.69 -3.56
C TYR A 194 -10.26 8.25 -3.45
N PRO A 195 -11.52 7.95 -3.82
CA PRO A 195 -12.04 6.59 -3.89
C PRO A 195 -11.54 5.86 -5.15
N SER A 196 -10.22 5.75 -5.27
CA SER A 196 -9.51 5.22 -6.43
C SER A 196 -9.81 3.73 -6.61
N PRO A 197 -10.30 3.29 -7.79
CA PRO A 197 -10.66 1.88 -8.00
C PRO A 197 -9.45 0.95 -7.90
N PHE A 198 -9.64 -0.26 -7.39
CA PHE A 198 -8.61 -1.31 -7.39
C PHE A 198 -9.22 -2.71 -7.41
N GLU A 199 -8.43 -3.71 -7.77
CA GLU A 199 -8.75 -5.12 -7.57
C GLU A 199 -7.68 -5.76 -6.69
N ILE A 200 -8.09 -6.64 -5.78
CA ILE A 200 -7.19 -7.25 -4.81
C ILE A 200 -7.48 -8.73 -4.66
N LYS A 201 -6.43 -9.53 -4.49
CA LYS A 201 -6.52 -10.90 -4.00
C LYS A 201 -5.73 -11.04 -2.72
N ILE A 202 -6.39 -11.55 -1.69
CA ILE A 202 -5.79 -11.77 -0.38
C ILE A 202 -5.80 -13.26 -0.06
N SER A 203 -4.73 -13.74 0.59
CA SER A 203 -4.69 -15.06 1.19
C SER A 203 -4.95 -14.99 2.69
N LEU A 204 -5.84 -15.88 3.14
CA LEU A 204 -6.19 -16.07 4.53
C LEU A 204 -6.16 -17.58 4.81
N GLN A 205 -5.22 -18.00 5.65
CA GLN A 205 -4.95 -19.41 5.93
C GLN A 205 -4.68 -20.18 4.61
N ASN A 206 -5.62 -21.02 4.16
CA ASN A 206 -5.50 -21.85 2.95
C ASN A 206 -6.46 -21.43 1.83
N ALA A 207 -7.11 -20.28 1.94
CA ALA A 207 -8.05 -19.76 0.95
C ALA A 207 -7.55 -18.45 0.36
N ILE A 208 -7.88 -18.22 -0.91
CA ILE A 208 -7.65 -16.97 -1.62
C ILE A 208 -9.01 -16.34 -1.89
N PHE A 209 -9.15 -15.08 -1.51
CA PHE A 209 -10.34 -14.28 -1.71
C PHE A 209 -10.03 -13.12 -2.65
N GLY A 210 -10.99 -12.75 -3.50
CA GLY A 210 -10.87 -11.64 -4.43
C GLY A 210 -11.93 -10.57 -4.16
N ALA A 211 -11.54 -9.30 -4.24
CA ALA A 211 -12.46 -8.17 -4.21
C ALA A 211 -12.07 -7.09 -5.20
N SER A 212 -13.05 -6.33 -5.67
CA SER A 212 -12.85 -5.07 -6.37
C SER A 212 -13.45 -3.94 -5.57
N PHE A 213 -12.77 -2.80 -5.53
CA PHE A 213 -13.30 -1.54 -5.03
C PHE A 213 -13.55 -0.61 -6.21
N LYS A 214 -14.81 -0.15 -6.39
CA LYS A 214 -15.17 0.81 -7.43
C LYS A 214 -16.39 1.61 -7.00
N HIS A 215 -16.40 2.90 -7.29
CA HIS A 215 -17.48 3.82 -6.90
C HIS A 215 -17.84 3.69 -5.40
N GLU A 216 -16.81 3.64 -4.55
CA GLU A 216 -16.95 3.54 -3.10
C GLU A 216 -17.61 2.25 -2.59
N ARG A 217 -17.58 1.18 -3.39
CA ARG A 217 -18.14 -0.12 -2.99
C ARG A 217 -17.17 -1.25 -3.25
N LEU A 218 -17.03 -2.10 -2.25
CA LEU A 218 -16.41 -3.41 -2.39
C LEU A 218 -17.41 -4.43 -2.96
N SER A 219 -16.93 -5.28 -3.86
CA SER A 219 -17.65 -6.45 -4.39
C SER A 219 -16.70 -7.62 -4.56
N LEU A 220 -17.21 -8.84 -4.48
CA LEU A 220 -16.43 -10.06 -4.69
C LEU A 220 -16.01 -10.20 -6.17
N LEU A 221 -14.84 -10.82 -6.39
CA LEU A 221 -14.36 -11.26 -7.70
C LEU A 221 -14.58 -12.76 -7.92
#